data_AF-A0A179D864-F1
#
_entry.id   AF-A0A179D864-F1
#
_cell.length_a   1.000
_cell.length_b   1.000
_cell.length_c   1.000
_cell.angle_alpha   90.00
_cell.angle_beta   90.00
_cell.angle_gamma   90.00
#
_symmetry.space_group_name_H-M   'P 1'
#
loop_
_entity.id
_entity.type
_entity.pdbx_description
1 polymer ?
#
loop_
_entity_poly.entity_id
_entity_poly.type
_entity_poly.pdbx_seq_one_letter_code
_entity_poly.pdbx_strand_id
1 'polypeptide(L)'
;MLRKAREGSLVSNWKDTTLKFGKKEIRLKKIGSEYWVEIERLGKKKSYRVDYVFGGNWKQLYLTVFPNGEIHILPISWLVEDRKWEINKYWPGTVYQYQCMGCHVTGLKIVRDAKGKIIETRFKELGVGCEACHGPGEEHIKAPAEKKSETIVNPARIPYTRRAAMVCGACHNRGETLDGLYRYPVGFLPGTSFDFNFVFKPVIYPDGSSKVNYQQYRDWLESGHYRAGVMCWDCHEVHSKGRANRFQTKLPGNKLCRSCHEVERKGVHGLHSVNNCIGCHMPLVGRRGINRDVHSHRFRVIYPAWTLKIGSFEKQPNSCNACHYHKKDSPERLQKLLDYAKEGFSF
;
A
#
# COMPACT_ATOMS: atom_id res chain seq x y z
N MET A 1 9.47 -4.35 2.58
CA MET A 1 9.31 -5.74 2.08
C MET A 1 9.54 -6.72 3.21
N LEU A 2 9.05 -7.96 3.05
CA LEU A 2 9.29 -9.05 4.01
C LEU A 2 10.77 -9.45 3.97
N ARG A 3 11.38 -9.65 5.14
CA ARG A 3 12.79 -10.03 5.33
C ARG A 3 12.90 -10.95 6.53
N LYS A 4 13.92 -11.82 6.56
CA LYS A 4 14.26 -12.53 7.80
C LYS A 4 14.64 -11.54 8.89
N ALA A 5 14.22 -11.80 10.12
CA ALA A 5 14.63 -11.02 11.27
C ALA A 5 16.10 -11.30 11.58
N ARG A 6 16.92 -10.26 11.47
CA ARG A 6 18.35 -10.27 11.79
C ARG A 6 18.84 -8.85 12.03
N GLU A 7 20.06 -8.71 12.53
CA GLU A 7 20.70 -7.41 12.68
C GLU A 7 20.67 -6.60 11.38
N GLY A 8 20.38 -5.30 11.48
CA GLY A 8 20.19 -4.40 10.33
C GLY A 8 18.84 -4.51 9.60
N SER A 9 18.00 -5.52 9.87
CA SER A 9 16.66 -5.62 9.24
C SER A 9 15.55 -4.87 10.01
N LEU A 10 15.77 -4.60 11.29
CA LEU A 10 14.87 -3.86 12.17
C LEU A 10 15.33 -2.40 12.26
N VAL A 11 14.41 -1.46 12.05
CA VAL A 11 14.66 -0.02 12.24
C VAL A 11 14.14 0.48 13.58
N SER A 12 13.48 -0.39 14.34
CA SER A 12 13.01 -0.13 15.69
C SER A 12 14.09 -0.35 16.74
N ASN A 13 14.02 0.39 17.83
CA ASN A 13 14.88 0.15 18.99
C ASN A 13 14.44 -1.13 19.73
N TRP A 14 15.32 -2.13 19.78
CA TRP A 14 15.10 -3.41 20.46
C TRP A 14 16.14 -3.54 21.59
N LYS A 15 15.85 -2.96 22.76
CA LYS A 15 16.76 -2.91 23.93
C LYS A 15 16.01 -3.35 25.19
N ASP A 16 15.79 -4.66 25.32
CA ASP A 16 15.09 -5.29 26.46
C ASP A 16 13.92 -4.46 27.02
N THR A 17 13.11 -3.93 26.11
CA THR A 17 12.18 -2.85 26.38
C THR A 17 10.83 -3.44 26.79
N THR A 18 10.27 -2.95 27.89
CA THR A 18 8.90 -3.23 28.27
C THR A 18 7.97 -2.16 27.71
N LEU A 19 7.08 -2.55 26.80
CA LEU A 19 6.05 -1.70 26.23
C LEU A 19 4.77 -1.83 27.06
N LYS A 20 4.21 -0.69 27.48
CA LYS A 20 2.95 -0.63 28.22
C LYS A 20 1.87 0.03 27.36
N PHE A 21 0.78 -0.69 27.13
CA PHE A 21 -0.39 -0.22 26.38
C PHE A 21 -1.65 -0.43 27.23
N GLY A 22 -1.97 0.56 28.06
CA GLY A 22 -3.00 0.40 29.09
C GLY A 22 -2.65 -0.74 30.03
N LYS A 23 -3.52 -1.74 30.14
CA LYS A 23 -3.30 -2.94 30.97
C LYS A 23 -2.44 -4.04 30.31
N LYS A 24 -2.02 -3.86 29.05
CA LYS A 24 -1.21 -4.84 28.33
C LYS A 24 0.27 -4.52 28.48
N GLU A 25 1.04 -5.51 28.91
CA GLU A 25 2.48 -5.46 28.94
C GLU A 25 3.07 -6.40 27.89
N ILE A 26 4.00 -5.87 27.09
CA ILE A 26 4.71 -6.63 26.06
C ILE A 26 6.20 -6.37 26.23
N ARG A 27 6.99 -7.41 26.44
CA ARG A 27 8.43 -7.29 26.62
C ARG A 27 9.16 -7.71 25.36
N LEU A 28 9.97 -6.80 24.83
CA LEU A 28 10.86 -7.07 23.72
C LEU A 28 12.19 -7.56 24.29
N LYS A 29 12.75 -8.64 23.75
CA LYS A 29 14.06 -9.17 24.18
C LYS A 29 14.97 -9.38 22.99
N LYS A 30 16.28 -9.14 23.15
CA LYS A 30 17.31 -9.57 22.20
C LYS A 30 18.19 -10.61 22.91
N ILE A 31 18.20 -11.85 22.42
CA ILE A 31 18.98 -12.95 22.99
C ILE A 31 19.97 -13.40 21.92
N GLY A 32 21.25 -13.07 22.11
CA GLY A 32 22.26 -13.24 21.06
C GLY A 32 21.87 -12.48 19.78
N SER A 33 21.75 -13.20 18.67
CA SER A 33 21.32 -12.64 17.38
C SER A 33 19.79 -12.68 17.16
N GLU A 34 19.03 -13.28 18.07
CA GLU A 34 17.59 -13.46 17.92
C GLU A 34 16.78 -12.38 18.62
N TYR A 35 15.62 -12.07 18.04
CA TYR A 35 14.66 -11.10 18.56
C TYR A 35 13.41 -11.84 19.04
N TRP A 36 12.92 -11.47 20.22
CA TRP A 36 11.81 -12.13 20.88
C TRP A 36 10.78 -11.12 21.38
N VAL A 37 9.52 -11.51 21.35
CA VAL A 37 8.39 -10.78 21.94
C VAL A 37 7.70 -11.66 22.96
N GLU A 38 7.74 -11.25 24.22
CA GLU A 38 7.02 -11.88 25.31
C GLU A 38 5.70 -11.15 25.54
N ILE A 39 4.61 -11.91 25.50
CA ILE A 39 3.26 -11.42 25.67
C ILE A 39 2.69 -12.04 26.93
N GLU A 40 2.19 -11.21 27.84
CA GLU A 40 1.46 -11.67 29.01
C GLU A 40 -0.05 -11.62 28.77
N ARG A 41 -0.74 -12.73 29.05
CA ARG A 41 -2.21 -12.80 29.00
C ARG A 41 -2.70 -13.66 30.16
N LEU A 42 -3.58 -13.08 31.00
CA LEU A 42 -4.18 -13.75 32.16
C LEU A 42 -3.12 -14.38 33.10
N GLY A 43 -2.05 -13.63 33.39
CA GLY A 43 -0.95 -14.07 34.25
C GLY A 43 0.00 -15.10 33.63
N LYS A 44 -0.24 -15.55 32.39
CA LYS A 44 0.65 -16.46 31.66
C LYS A 44 1.50 -15.67 30.66
N LYS A 45 2.83 -15.81 30.77
CA LYS A 45 3.80 -15.25 29.85
C LYS A 45 4.15 -16.28 28.77
N LYS A 46 4.12 -15.86 27.50
CA LYS A 46 4.59 -16.67 26.39
C LYS A 46 5.50 -15.85 25.48
N SER A 47 6.66 -16.41 25.17
CA SER A 47 7.66 -15.80 24.29
C SER A 47 7.52 -16.33 22.87
N TYR A 48 7.62 -15.43 21.89
CA TYR A 48 7.56 -15.73 20.47
C TYR A 48 8.83 -15.19 19.81
N ARG A 49 9.52 -16.03 19.05
CA ARG A 49 10.63 -15.59 18.21
C ARG A 49 10.08 -14.73 17.09
N VAL A 50 10.77 -13.64 16.77
CA VAL A 50 10.52 -12.86 15.57
C VAL A 50 11.31 -13.52 14.45
N ASP A 51 10.61 -14.20 13.54
CA ASP A 51 11.21 -14.90 12.40
C ASP A 51 11.35 -13.97 11.19
N TYR A 52 10.38 -13.07 10.99
CA TYR A 52 10.37 -12.13 9.88
C TYR A 52 10.02 -10.70 10.31
N VAL A 53 10.51 -9.76 9.52
CA VAL A 53 10.19 -8.33 9.60
C VAL A 53 9.56 -7.92 8.28
N PHE A 54 8.42 -7.25 8.36
CA PHE A 54 7.71 -6.73 7.20
C PHE A 54 7.60 -5.21 7.26
N GLY A 55 7.79 -4.53 6.12
CA GLY A 55 7.76 -3.07 6.04
C GLY A 55 9.15 -2.44 6.20
N GLY A 56 9.22 -1.12 6.46
CA GLY A 56 10.52 -0.42 6.62
C GLY A 56 10.51 1.09 6.37
N ASN A 57 9.73 1.59 5.42
CA ASN A 57 9.73 3.03 5.09
C ASN A 57 8.75 3.83 5.96
N TRP A 58 7.64 3.20 6.37
CA TRP A 58 6.52 3.87 7.06
C TRP A 58 6.20 3.20 8.38
N LYS A 59 6.12 1.86 8.32
CA LYS A 59 5.75 1.00 9.43
C LYS A 59 6.54 -0.31 9.32
N GLN A 60 6.91 -0.91 10.45
CA GLN A 60 7.38 -2.28 10.54
C GLN A 60 6.41 -3.15 11.35
N LEU A 61 6.10 -4.32 10.80
CA LEU A 61 5.42 -5.44 11.45
C LEU A 61 6.43 -6.54 11.72
N TYR A 62 6.18 -7.32 12.77
CA TYR A 62 7.03 -8.42 13.21
C TYR A 62 6.21 -9.70 13.17
N LEU A 63 6.79 -10.78 12.71
CA LEU A 63 6.07 -12.02 12.46
C LEU A 63 6.77 -13.19 13.13
N THR A 64 5.97 -14.15 13.58
CA THR A 64 6.41 -15.39 14.22
C THR A 64 5.80 -16.59 13.50
N VAL A 65 6.55 -17.69 13.43
CA VAL A 65 6.06 -18.97 12.91
C VAL A 65 5.58 -19.82 14.09
N PHE A 66 4.32 -20.24 14.03
CA PHE A 66 3.74 -21.13 15.02
C PHE A 66 4.13 -22.59 14.75
N PRO A 67 4.05 -23.48 15.77
CA PRO A 67 4.36 -24.91 15.59
C PRO A 67 3.51 -25.62 14.53
N ASN A 68 2.32 -25.08 14.21
CA ASN A 68 1.45 -25.60 13.14
C ASN A 68 1.84 -25.11 11.74
N GLY A 69 2.93 -24.33 11.60
CA GLY A 69 3.40 -23.76 10.34
C GLY A 69 2.76 -22.43 9.93
N GLU A 70 1.75 -21.96 10.67
CA GLU A 70 1.14 -20.66 10.39
C GLU A 70 2.10 -19.51 10.77
N ILE A 71 2.14 -18.48 9.93
CA ILE A 71 2.89 -17.27 10.19
C ILE A 71 1.91 -16.22 10.70
N HIS A 72 2.17 -15.68 11.88
CA HIS A 72 1.29 -14.72 12.56
C HIS A 72 1.99 -13.38 12.75
N ILE A 73 1.26 -12.29 12.58
CA ILE A 73 1.75 -10.93 12.85
C ILE A 73 1.64 -10.66 14.35
N LEU A 74 2.76 -10.41 15.01
CA LEU A 74 2.83 -10.06 16.43
C LEU A 74 2.06 -8.76 16.74
N PRO A 75 1.55 -8.58 17.97
CA PRO A 75 0.58 -7.53 18.32
C PRO A 75 1.13 -6.10 18.27
N ILE A 76 2.41 -5.93 17.96
CA ILE A 76 3.11 -4.65 17.97
C ILE A 76 3.52 -4.22 16.56
N SER A 77 3.65 -2.93 16.38
CA SER A 77 4.21 -2.34 15.18
C SER A 77 5.05 -1.13 15.51
N TRP A 78 6.08 -0.89 14.71
CA TRP A 78 6.91 0.30 14.81
C TRP A 78 6.51 1.30 13.74
N LEU A 79 6.13 2.51 14.14
CA LEU A 79 5.91 3.63 13.23
C LEU A 79 7.23 4.35 13.03
N VAL A 80 7.73 4.36 11.80
CA VAL A 80 9.10 4.76 11.48
C VAL A 80 9.28 6.27 11.65
N GLU A 81 8.34 7.05 11.10
CA GLU A 81 8.38 8.51 11.13
C GLU A 81 8.17 9.04 12.55
N ASP A 82 7.15 8.54 13.24
CA ASP A 82 6.81 8.92 14.62
C ASP A 82 7.77 8.34 15.67
N ARG A 83 8.65 7.41 15.28
CA ARG A 83 9.57 6.66 16.17
C ARG A 83 8.87 6.10 17.41
N LYS A 84 7.68 5.54 17.23
CA LYS A 84 6.85 5.03 18.33
C LYS A 84 6.30 3.64 18.06
N TRP A 85 6.08 2.91 19.14
CA TRP A 85 5.39 1.63 19.12
C TRP A 85 3.87 1.84 19.13
N GLU A 86 3.14 0.99 18.42
CA GLU A 86 1.68 0.90 18.50
C GLU A 86 1.22 -0.56 18.61
N ILE A 87 0.05 -0.78 19.20
CA ILE A 87 -0.65 -2.06 19.13
C ILE A 87 -1.42 -2.14 17.82
N ASN A 88 -1.21 -3.21 17.08
CA ASN A 88 -2.01 -3.54 15.90
C ASN A 88 -3.11 -4.56 16.23
N LYS A 89 -4.05 -4.74 15.29
CA LYS A 89 -5.22 -5.62 15.45
C LYS A 89 -5.07 -6.99 14.78
N TYR A 90 -3.88 -7.31 14.26
CA TYR A 90 -3.68 -8.55 13.49
C TYR A 90 -3.55 -9.78 14.40
N TRP A 91 -3.00 -9.59 15.60
CA TRP A 91 -2.68 -10.68 16.50
C TRP A 91 -3.89 -11.21 17.29
N PRO A 92 -4.02 -12.54 17.48
CA PRO A 92 -3.39 -13.64 16.74
C PRO A 92 -4.28 -14.13 15.58
N GLY A 93 -5.31 -13.37 15.19
CA GLY A 93 -6.33 -13.84 14.25
C GLY A 93 -5.93 -13.80 12.78
N THR A 94 -4.83 -13.12 12.43
CA THR A 94 -4.40 -12.92 11.04
C THR A 94 -3.30 -13.90 10.67
N VAL A 95 -3.65 -14.91 9.88
CA VAL A 95 -2.68 -15.82 9.24
C VAL A 95 -2.07 -15.10 8.03
N TYR A 96 -0.78 -14.78 8.12
CA TYR A 96 -0.05 -13.99 7.14
C TYR A 96 -0.03 -14.63 5.75
N GLN A 97 0.03 -15.97 5.68
CA GLN A 97 -0.09 -16.73 4.42
C GLN A 97 -1.31 -16.30 3.61
N TYR A 98 -2.49 -16.28 4.22
CA TYR A 98 -3.74 -16.02 3.50
C TYR A 98 -3.98 -14.53 3.24
N GLN A 99 -3.52 -13.67 4.14
CA GLN A 99 -3.90 -12.26 4.11
C GLN A 99 -2.83 -11.36 3.47
N CYS A 100 -1.59 -11.84 3.32
CA CYS A 100 -0.46 -10.96 2.99
C CYS A 100 0.58 -11.56 2.05
N MET A 101 0.89 -12.86 2.14
CA MET A 101 2.06 -13.42 1.45
C MET A 101 2.01 -13.29 -0.06
N GLY A 102 0.84 -13.40 -0.70
CA GLY A 102 0.75 -13.29 -2.17
C GLY A 102 1.22 -11.94 -2.73
N CYS A 103 1.25 -10.89 -1.90
CA CYS A 103 1.76 -9.58 -2.28
C CYS A 103 3.20 -9.31 -1.80
N HIS A 104 3.77 -10.20 -0.99
CA HIS A 104 4.99 -9.93 -0.22
C HIS A 104 6.06 -11.01 -0.33
N VAL A 105 5.81 -12.06 -1.11
CA VAL A 105 6.79 -13.03 -1.57
C VAL A 105 6.56 -13.33 -3.05
N THR A 106 7.56 -13.92 -3.70
CA THR A 106 7.48 -14.33 -5.10
C THR A 106 7.43 -15.86 -5.20
N GLY A 107 6.60 -16.39 -6.11
CA GLY A 107 6.45 -17.83 -6.32
C GLY A 107 5.78 -18.57 -5.15
N LEU A 108 4.78 -17.96 -4.50
CA LEU A 108 4.08 -18.54 -3.35
C LEU A 108 3.29 -19.80 -3.73
N LYS A 109 3.48 -20.86 -2.95
CA LYS A 109 2.64 -22.07 -2.95
C LYS A 109 2.31 -22.47 -1.52
N ILE A 110 1.02 -22.54 -1.19
CA ILE A 110 0.51 -23.00 0.10
C ILE A 110 -0.16 -24.35 -0.13
N VAL A 111 0.29 -25.37 0.59
CA VAL A 111 -0.31 -26.72 0.56
C VAL A 111 -1.12 -26.92 1.83
N ARG A 112 -2.36 -27.40 1.66
CA ARG A 112 -3.29 -27.68 2.74
C ARG A 112 -3.69 -29.15 2.72
N ASP A 113 -3.97 -29.70 3.89
CA ASP A 113 -4.61 -31.01 4.00
C ASP A 113 -6.13 -30.93 3.68
N ALA A 114 -6.81 -32.08 3.68
CA ALA A 114 -8.25 -32.16 3.43
C ALA A 114 -9.11 -31.41 4.46
N LYS A 115 -8.56 -31.08 5.64
CA LYS A 115 -9.21 -30.31 6.70
C LYS A 115 -8.88 -28.81 6.60
N GLY A 116 -8.11 -28.40 5.59
CA GLY A 116 -7.71 -27.02 5.38
C GLY A 116 -6.56 -26.54 6.29
N LYS A 117 -5.86 -27.43 7.00
CA LYS A 117 -4.66 -27.04 7.76
C LYS A 117 -3.50 -26.82 6.80
N ILE A 118 -2.72 -25.75 7.01
CA ILE A 118 -1.47 -25.56 6.28
C ILE A 118 -0.50 -26.67 6.68
N ILE A 119 -0.05 -27.45 5.71
CA ILE A 119 1.00 -28.47 5.90
C ILE A 119 2.32 -28.02 5.30
N GLU A 120 2.29 -27.10 4.33
CA GLU A 120 3.51 -26.58 3.71
C GLU A 120 3.29 -25.17 3.17
N THR A 121 4.30 -24.30 3.29
CA THR A 121 4.36 -23.00 2.63
C THR A 121 5.71 -22.89 1.93
N ARG A 122 5.70 -22.72 0.60
CA ARG A 122 6.89 -22.52 -0.23
C ARG A 122 6.82 -21.17 -0.93
N PHE A 123 7.97 -20.53 -1.11
CA PHE A 123 8.14 -19.35 -1.96
C PHE A 123 9.58 -19.32 -2.47
N LYS A 124 9.83 -18.62 -3.58
CA LYS A 124 11.15 -18.53 -4.21
C LYS A 124 11.97 -17.37 -3.67
N GLU A 125 11.32 -16.24 -3.42
CA GLU A 125 12.01 -15.03 -2.93
C GLU A 125 11.21 -14.30 -1.86
N LEU A 126 11.94 -13.66 -0.93
CA LEU A 126 11.37 -12.72 0.02
C LEU A 126 11.19 -11.37 -0.66
N GLY A 127 9.95 -10.87 -0.68
CA GLY A 127 9.60 -9.65 -1.38
C GLY A 127 9.12 -9.90 -2.81
N VAL A 128 8.89 -8.78 -3.50
CA VAL A 128 8.44 -8.73 -4.89
C VAL A 128 9.70 -8.73 -5.74
N GLY A 129 10.03 -9.90 -6.28
CA GLY A 129 11.14 -10.12 -7.19
C GLY A 129 10.74 -9.91 -8.64
N CYS A 130 11.66 -10.17 -9.57
CA CYS A 130 11.43 -10.00 -11.01
C CYS A 130 10.20 -10.79 -11.47
N GLU A 131 10.08 -12.05 -11.04
CA GLU A 131 9.04 -12.97 -11.49
C GLU A 131 7.64 -12.59 -11.01
N ALA A 132 7.50 -11.74 -9.98
CA ALA A 132 6.19 -11.25 -9.54
C ALA A 132 5.52 -10.36 -10.61
N CYS A 133 6.32 -9.68 -11.44
CA CYS A 133 5.83 -8.81 -12.51
C CYS A 133 6.08 -9.40 -13.92
N HIS A 134 7.07 -10.28 -14.06
CA HIS A 134 7.51 -10.83 -15.35
C HIS A 134 7.17 -12.32 -15.54
N GLY A 135 6.61 -12.97 -14.53
CA GLY A 135 6.30 -14.40 -14.54
C GLY A 135 7.53 -15.28 -14.28
N PRO A 136 7.35 -16.61 -14.17
CA PRO A 136 8.45 -17.55 -13.94
C PRO A 136 9.52 -17.44 -15.03
N GLY A 137 10.79 -17.32 -14.63
CA GLY A 137 11.92 -17.11 -15.53
C GLY A 137 12.62 -18.39 -15.98
N GLU A 138 12.11 -19.58 -15.61
CA GLU A 138 12.76 -20.86 -15.90
C GLU A 138 13.01 -21.08 -17.40
N GLU A 139 12.02 -20.78 -18.24
CA GLU A 139 12.18 -20.92 -19.70
C GLU A 139 13.09 -19.81 -20.27
N HIS A 140 13.06 -18.62 -19.67
CA HIS A 140 13.93 -17.51 -20.05
C HIS A 140 15.42 -17.78 -19.81
N ILE A 141 15.77 -18.50 -18.73
CA ILE A 141 17.19 -18.83 -18.49
C ILE A 141 17.69 -19.91 -19.45
N LYS A 142 16.83 -20.86 -19.84
CA LYS A 142 17.16 -21.97 -20.77
C LYS A 142 17.18 -21.55 -22.24
N ALA A 143 16.40 -20.53 -22.60
CA ALA A 143 16.27 -20.10 -23.99
C ALA A 143 17.57 -19.55 -24.58
N PRO A 144 17.85 -19.81 -25.87
CA PRO A 144 18.88 -19.10 -26.63
C PRO A 144 18.68 -17.58 -26.57
N ALA A 145 19.77 -16.82 -26.63
CA ALA A 145 19.77 -15.37 -26.42
C ALA A 145 18.76 -14.63 -27.29
N GLU A 146 18.63 -15.04 -28.56
CA GLU A 146 17.73 -14.48 -29.56
C GLU A 146 16.24 -14.73 -29.26
N LYS A 147 15.90 -15.78 -28.47
CA LYS A 147 14.52 -16.11 -28.10
C LYS A 147 14.14 -15.68 -26.68
N LYS A 148 15.09 -15.23 -25.86
CA LYS A 148 14.85 -14.89 -24.44
C LYS A 148 13.73 -13.88 -24.21
N SER A 149 13.51 -12.94 -25.15
CA SER A 149 12.46 -11.92 -25.00
C SER A 149 11.04 -12.45 -25.22
N GLU A 150 10.90 -13.62 -25.84
CA GLU A 150 9.61 -14.28 -26.10
C GLU A 150 9.18 -15.19 -24.94
N THR A 151 10.14 -15.60 -24.10
CA THR A 151 9.94 -16.56 -23.01
C THR A 151 9.71 -15.91 -21.65
N ILE A 152 9.58 -14.57 -21.59
CA ILE A 152 9.33 -13.82 -20.36
C ILE A 152 8.30 -12.73 -20.62
N VAL A 153 7.40 -12.51 -19.67
CA VAL A 153 6.36 -11.50 -19.83
C VAL A 153 6.98 -10.12 -19.73
N ASN A 154 6.71 -9.27 -20.71
CA ASN A 154 6.93 -7.83 -20.60
C ASN A 154 5.57 -7.14 -20.44
N PRO A 155 5.26 -6.57 -19.26
CA PRO A 155 3.97 -5.90 -19.03
C PRO A 155 3.66 -4.79 -20.04
N ALA A 156 4.67 -4.11 -20.57
CA ALA A 156 4.49 -3.06 -21.58
C ALA A 156 4.11 -3.58 -22.97
N ARG A 157 4.27 -4.89 -23.22
CA ARG A 157 3.86 -5.56 -24.48
C ARG A 157 2.49 -6.25 -24.36
N ILE A 158 1.85 -6.23 -23.20
CA ILE A 158 0.52 -6.82 -23.02
C ILE A 158 -0.51 -5.92 -23.72
N PRO A 159 -1.30 -6.45 -24.68
CA PRO A 159 -2.40 -5.69 -25.24
C PRO A 159 -3.45 -5.44 -24.13
N TYR A 160 -4.10 -4.28 -24.17
CA TYR A 160 -5.05 -3.79 -23.17
C TYR A 160 -4.43 -3.32 -21.84
N THR A 161 -4.55 -2.01 -21.59
CA THR A 161 -4.03 -1.31 -20.42
C THR A 161 -4.52 -1.92 -19.10
N ARG A 162 -5.80 -2.32 -19.03
CA ARG A 162 -6.37 -2.97 -17.84
C ARG A 162 -5.61 -4.25 -17.48
N ARG A 163 -5.39 -5.14 -18.46
CA ARG A 163 -4.69 -6.41 -18.24
C ARG A 163 -3.21 -6.17 -17.92
N ALA A 164 -2.57 -5.26 -18.63
CA ALA A 164 -1.18 -4.88 -18.37
C ALA A 164 -0.98 -4.34 -16.94
N ALA A 165 -1.92 -3.52 -16.44
CA ALA A 165 -1.86 -2.95 -15.10
C ALA A 165 -2.17 -3.97 -13.98
N MET A 166 -2.71 -5.15 -14.29
CA MET A 166 -2.99 -6.18 -13.28
C MET A 166 -1.72 -6.69 -12.59
N VAL A 167 -0.53 -6.54 -13.18
CA VAL A 167 0.73 -6.87 -12.48
C VAL A 167 0.95 -5.99 -11.24
N CYS A 168 0.56 -4.71 -11.31
CA CYS A 168 0.53 -3.81 -10.15
C CYS A 168 -0.74 -4.05 -9.32
N GLY A 169 -1.85 -4.25 -10.03
CA GLY A 169 -3.18 -4.46 -9.49
C GLY A 169 -3.31 -5.71 -8.62
N ALA A 170 -2.46 -6.73 -8.77
CA ALA A 170 -2.47 -7.93 -7.94
C ALA A 170 -2.10 -7.63 -6.47
N CYS A 171 -1.36 -6.55 -6.22
CA CYS A 171 -0.93 -6.13 -4.88
C CYS A 171 -1.53 -4.79 -4.44
N HIS A 172 -1.66 -3.83 -5.35
CA HIS A 172 -2.16 -2.48 -5.08
C HIS A 172 -3.69 -2.39 -5.15
N ASN A 173 -4.35 -3.37 -4.54
CA ASN A 173 -5.79 -3.51 -4.48
C ASN A 173 -6.24 -3.96 -3.07
N ARG A 174 -7.56 -3.92 -2.85
CA ARG A 174 -8.20 -4.61 -1.74
C ARG A 174 -9.32 -5.49 -2.28
N GLY A 175 -9.30 -6.75 -1.88
CA GLY A 175 -10.31 -7.71 -2.26
C GLY A 175 -10.11 -9.03 -1.54
N GLU A 176 -10.79 -10.04 -2.05
CA GLU A 176 -10.65 -11.41 -1.61
C GLU A 176 -10.94 -12.39 -2.75
N THR A 177 -10.42 -13.61 -2.63
CA THR A 177 -10.82 -14.72 -3.51
C THR A 177 -12.30 -15.05 -3.32
N LEU A 178 -12.90 -15.78 -4.27
CA LEU A 178 -14.33 -16.12 -4.24
C LEU A 178 -14.77 -16.85 -2.97
N ASP A 179 -13.88 -17.67 -2.40
CA ASP A 179 -14.09 -18.37 -1.13
C ASP A 179 -13.82 -17.50 0.12
N GLY A 180 -13.43 -16.23 -0.07
CA GLY A 180 -13.10 -15.28 0.99
C GLY A 180 -11.79 -15.58 1.74
N LEU A 181 -11.07 -16.64 1.37
CA LEU A 181 -9.92 -17.13 2.14
C LEU A 181 -8.70 -16.22 1.99
N TYR A 182 -8.39 -15.80 0.77
CA TYR A 182 -7.19 -15.03 0.47
C TYR A 182 -7.50 -13.57 0.17
N ARG A 183 -6.62 -12.65 0.60
CA ARG A 183 -6.75 -11.20 0.32
C ARG A 183 -5.98 -10.73 -0.92
N TYR A 184 -5.58 -11.67 -1.75
CA TYR A 184 -4.83 -11.44 -2.99
C TYR A 184 -5.27 -12.46 -4.05
N PRO A 185 -5.08 -12.19 -5.35
CA PRO A 185 -5.51 -13.08 -6.41
C PRO A 185 -4.59 -14.30 -6.51
N VAL A 186 -4.93 -15.38 -5.81
CA VAL A 186 -4.18 -16.64 -5.85
C VAL A 186 -4.11 -17.16 -7.28
N GLY A 187 -2.92 -17.58 -7.71
CA GLY A 187 -2.71 -18.13 -9.05
C GLY A 187 -2.65 -17.09 -10.17
N PHE A 188 -2.72 -15.79 -9.87
CA PHE A 188 -2.43 -14.76 -10.84
C PHE A 188 -1.00 -14.89 -11.36
N LEU A 189 -0.85 -14.84 -12.69
CA LEU A 189 0.43 -14.79 -13.37
C LEU A 189 0.44 -13.52 -14.26
N PRO A 190 1.58 -12.82 -14.39
CA PRO A 190 1.67 -11.70 -15.30
C PRO A 190 1.19 -12.06 -16.71
N GLY A 191 0.37 -11.20 -17.31
CA GLY A 191 -0.27 -11.48 -18.60
C GLY A 191 -1.64 -12.15 -18.51
N THR A 192 -2.01 -12.75 -17.36
CA THR A 192 -3.36 -13.31 -17.16
C THR A 192 -4.31 -12.29 -16.54
N SER A 193 -5.54 -12.69 -16.24
CA SER A 193 -6.52 -11.87 -15.53
C SER A 193 -6.91 -12.52 -14.22
N PHE A 194 -7.01 -11.71 -13.17
CA PHE A 194 -7.56 -12.13 -11.88
C PHE A 194 -9.06 -11.84 -11.72
N ASP A 195 -9.72 -11.27 -12.74
CA ASP A 195 -11.15 -10.91 -12.64
C ASP A 195 -12.05 -12.12 -12.36
N PHE A 196 -11.61 -13.33 -12.73
CA PHE A 196 -12.40 -14.55 -12.60
C PHE A 196 -12.37 -15.15 -11.19
N ASN A 197 -11.37 -14.81 -10.38
CA ASN A 197 -11.14 -15.47 -9.09
C ASN A 197 -10.90 -14.49 -7.94
N PHE A 198 -11.09 -13.18 -8.17
CA PHE A 198 -10.83 -12.15 -7.18
C PHE A 198 -11.86 -11.02 -7.23
N VAL A 199 -12.46 -10.72 -6.07
CA VAL A 199 -13.53 -9.74 -5.91
C VAL A 199 -13.01 -8.55 -5.11
N PHE A 200 -13.15 -7.34 -5.65
CA PHE A 200 -12.78 -6.13 -4.93
C PHE A 200 -13.68 -5.88 -3.72
N LYS A 201 -13.06 -5.53 -2.59
CA LYS A 201 -13.70 -5.15 -1.33
C LYS A 201 -13.16 -3.78 -0.92
N PRO A 202 -13.49 -2.73 -1.68
CA PRO A 202 -12.90 -1.42 -1.45
C PRO A 202 -13.48 -0.79 -0.19
N VAL A 203 -12.67 0.00 0.50
CA VAL A 203 -13.11 0.85 1.62
C VAL A 203 -13.06 2.27 1.11
N ILE A 204 -14.23 2.87 0.90
CA ILE A 204 -14.39 4.14 0.21
C ILE A 204 -15.08 5.17 1.10
N TYR A 205 -14.78 6.44 0.79
CA TYR A 205 -15.59 7.57 1.23
C TYR A 205 -16.86 7.68 0.37
N PRO A 206 -17.88 8.42 0.85
CA PRO A 206 -19.12 8.65 0.08
C PRO A 206 -18.93 9.20 -1.34
N ASP A 207 -17.87 9.97 -1.62
CA ASP A 207 -17.54 10.46 -2.96
C ASP A 207 -16.90 9.38 -3.89
N GLY A 208 -16.72 8.17 -3.37
CA GLY A 208 -16.08 7.03 -4.04
C GLY A 208 -14.56 7.01 -3.96
N SER A 209 -13.94 8.02 -3.32
CA SER A 209 -12.48 8.02 -3.10
C SER A 209 -12.05 6.98 -2.07
N SER A 210 -10.82 6.49 -2.19
CA SER A 210 -10.31 5.39 -1.37
C SER A 210 -9.98 5.81 0.07
N LYS A 211 -10.65 5.27 1.08
CA LYS A 211 -10.47 5.65 2.50
C LYS A 211 -9.24 5.04 3.20
N VAL A 212 -8.57 4.09 2.56
CA VAL A 212 -7.43 3.34 3.14
C VAL A 212 -6.39 2.99 2.07
N ASN A 213 -5.21 2.56 2.52
CA ASN A 213 -4.13 2.14 1.63
C ASN A 213 -4.46 0.90 0.78
N TYR A 214 -3.66 0.70 -0.27
CA TYR A 214 -3.71 -0.42 -1.23
C TYR A 214 -4.95 -0.39 -2.12
N GLN A 215 -5.36 0.77 -2.63
CA GLN A 215 -6.50 0.87 -3.56
C GLN A 215 -6.15 1.64 -4.83
N GLN A 216 -4.85 1.84 -5.08
CA GLN A 216 -4.36 2.64 -6.19
C GLN A 216 -4.78 2.08 -7.55
N TYR A 217 -4.83 0.75 -7.70
CA TYR A 217 -5.31 0.14 -8.94
C TYR A 217 -6.79 0.44 -9.21
N ARG A 218 -7.65 0.32 -8.18
CA ARG A 218 -9.07 0.68 -8.30
C ARG A 218 -9.23 2.16 -8.63
N ASP A 219 -8.54 3.03 -7.90
CA ASP A 219 -8.58 4.47 -8.14
C ASP A 219 -8.16 4.81 -9.57
N TRP A 220 -7.11 4.15 -10.07
CA TRP A 220 -6.64 4.29 -11.45
C TRP A 220 -7.70 3.84 -12.46
N LEU A 221 -8.38 2.70 -12.26
CA LEU A 221 -9.47 2.25 -13.14
C LEU A 221 -10.61 3.28 -13.29
N GLU A 222 -10.82 4.14 -12.29
CA GLU A 222 -11.84 5.20 -12.35
C GLU A 222 -11.32 6.52 -12.94
N SER A 223 -10.03 6.61 -13.24
CA SER A 223 -9.36 7.84 -13.65
C SER A 223 -9.43 8.12 -15.16
N GLY A 224 -9.17 9.37 -15.53
CA GLY A 224 -8.93 9.73 -16.93
C GLY A 224 -7.65 9.11 -17.51
N HIS A 225 -6.63 8.90 -16.66
CA HIS A 225 -5.36 8.27 -17.07
C HIS A 225 -5.56 6.83 -17.55
N TYR A 226 -6.39 6.04 -16.87
CA TYR A 226 -6.75 4.70 -17.35
C TYR A 226 -7.41 4.75 -18.74
N ARG A 227 -8.37 5.66 -18.92
CA ARG A 227 -9.08 5.82 -20.20
C ARG A 227 -8.16 6.28 -21.33
N ALA A 228 -7.15 7.08 -21.01
CA ALA A 228 -6.12 7.53 -21.94
C ALA A 228 -4.98 6.52 -22.13
N GLY A 229 -5.00 5.39 -21.42
CA GLY A 229 -3.97 4.35 -21.49
C GLY A 229 -2.66 4.69 -20.79
N VAL A 230 -2.63 5.70 -19.92
CA VAL A 230 -1.48 6.04 -19.08
C VAL A 230 -1.34 5.02 -17.96
N MET A 231 -0.19 4.39 -17.88
CA MET A 231 0.11 3.24 -17.02
C MET A 231 0.83 3.64 -15.73
N CYS A 232 0.84 2.74 -14.74
CA CYS A 232 1.50 2.97 -13.46
C CYS A 232 2.99 3.32 -13.63
N TRP A 233 3.68 2.63 -14.54
CA TRP A 233 5.09 2.84 -14.86
C TRP A 233 5.36 4.09 -15.69
N ASP A 234 4.35 4.80 -16.20
CA ASP A 234 4.58 6.12 -16.82
C ASP A 234 4.89 7.16 -15.74
N CYS A 235 4.38 6.93 -14.52
CA CYS A 235 4.64 7.76 -13.35
C CYS A 235 5.74 7.18 -12.43
N HIS A 236 5.75 5.86 -12.26
CA HIS A 236 6.62 5.16 -11.31
C HIS A 236 7.83 4.52 -11.97
N GLU A 237 8.93 4.53 -11.25
CA GLU A 237 10.15 3.82 -11.59
C GLU A 237 10.11 2.42 -10.96
N VAL A 238 10.24 1.39 -11.81
CA VAL A 238 10.01 -0.01 -11.43
C VAL A 238 11.30 -0.83 -11.34
N HIS A 239 12.42 -0.33 -11.90
CA HIS A 239 13.70 -1.05 -11.91
C HIS A 239 14.85 -0.26 -11.26
N SER A 240 14.82 1.07 -11.27
CA SER A 240 15.97 1.85 -10.78
C SER A 240 16.08 1.82 -9.24
N LYS A 241 17.16 1.20 -8.74
CA LYS A 241 17.60 1.33 -7.34
C LYS A 241 18.25 2.71 -7.14
N GLY A 242 17.79 3.47 -6.15
CA GLY A 242 18.49 4.68 -5.66
C GLY A 242 18.21 6.01 -6.38
N ARG A 243 17.56 6.03 -7.55
CA ARG A 243 17.10 7.29 -8.20
C ARG A 243 15.70 7.74 -7.80
N ALA A 244 14.91 6.82 -7.27
CA ALA A 244 13.51 7.05 -6.98
C ALA A 244 13.35 7.54 -5.53
N ASN A 245 12.52 8.56 -5.30
CA ASN A 245 12.16 9.01 -3.95
C ASN A 245 11.46 7.88 -3.16
N ARG A 246 11.08 8.10 -1.90
CA ARG A 246 10.38 7.08 -1.08
C ARG A 246 9.04 6.57 -1.66
N PHE A 247 8.53 7.19 -2.72
CA PHE A 247 7.32 6.84 -3.47
C PHE A 247 7.61 6.24 -4.85
N GLN A 248 8.88 6.13 -5.22
CA GLN A 248 9.37 5.61 -6.49
C GLN A 248 8.80 6.32 -7.73
N THR A 249 8.64 7.65 -7.70
CA THR A 249 8.22 8.39 -8.91
C THR A 249 9.40 8.73 -9.81
N LYS A 250 9.19 8.76 -11.13
CA LYS A 250 10.21 9.13 -12.13
C LYS A 250 10.68 10.58 -12.01
N LEU A 251 9.75 11.48 -11.69
CA LEU A 251 10.01 12.91 -11.48
C LEU A 251 9.40 13.37 -10.15
N PRO A 252 9.96 14.40 -9.50
CA PRO A 252 9.43 14.92 -8.24
C PRO A 252 8.27 15.90 -8.45
N GLY A 253 7.22 15.76 -7.64
CA GLY A 253 6.13 16.73 -7.51
C GLY A 253 5.49 17.11 -8.86
N ASN A 254 5.33 18.42 -9.09
CA ASN A 254 4.68 18.96 -10.30
C ASN A 254 5.38 18.57 -11.61
N LYS A 255 6.69 18.30 -11.58
CA LYS A 255 7.43 17.93 -12.80
C LYS A 255 6.88 16.63 -13.39
N LEU A 256 6.34 15.74 -12.56
CA LEU A 256 5.71 14.52 -13.03
C LEU A 256 4.46 14.82 -13.85
N CYS A 257 3.55 15.63 -13.33
CA CYS A 257 2.30 15.96 -14.00
C CYS A 257 2.54 16.82 -15.25
N ARG A 258 3.45 17.80 -15.16
CA ARG A 258 3.80 18.72 -16.25
C ARG A 258 4.63 18.08 -17.36
N SER A 259 5.02 16.81 -17.22
CA SER A 259 5.62 16.07 -18.33
C SER A 259 4.64 15.80 -19.47
N CYS A 260 3.33 15.82 -19.18
CA CYS A 260 2.26 15.67 -20.17
C CYS A 260 1.22 16.80 -20.12
N HIS A 261 1.00 17.43 -18.95
CA HIS A 261 -0.02 18.45 -18.79
C HIS A 261 0.55 19.87 -18.89
N GLU A 262 0.15 20.57 -19.95
CA GLU A 262 0.31 22.02 -20.05
C GLU A 262 -0.82 22.71 -19.29
N VAL A 263 -0.46 23.51 -18.28
CA VAL A 263 -1.41 24.23 -17.44
C VAL A 263 -0.93 25.66 -17.27
N GLU A 264 -1.73 26.61 -17.68
CA GLU A 264 -1.51 28.02 -17.36
C GLU A 264 -1.77 28.25 -15.86
N ARG A 265 -0.84 28.90 -15.17
CA ARG A 265 -1.05 29.27 -13.77
C ARG A 265 -2.03 30.44 -13.72
N LYS A 266 -3.32 30.15 -13.50
CA LYS A 266 -4.32 31.17 -13.20
C LYS A 266 -4.66 31.17 -11.72
N GLY A 267 -4.63 32.35 -11.10
CA GLY A 267 -5.12 32.60 -9.75
C GLY A 267 -4.13 32.38 -8.59
N VAL A 268 -4.61 32.69 -7.38
CA VAL A 268 -3.83 32.79 -6.13
C VAL A 268 -3.13 31.49 -5.70
N HIS A 269 -3.66 30.33 -6.08
CA HIS A 269 -3.00 29.07 -5.78
C HIS A 269 -1.72 28.92 -6.61
N GLY A 270 -1.59 29.54 -7.79
CA GLY A 270 -0.35 29.52 -8.58
C GLY A 270 0.88 30.19 -7.92
N LEU A 271 0.68 30.92 -6.81
CA LEU A 271 1.67 31.80 -6.18
C LEU A 271 2.43 31.19 -4.99
N HIS A 272 1.89 30.16 -4.30
CA HIS A 272 2.56 29.58 -3.11
C HIS A 272 3.18 28.20 -3.40
N SER A 273 4.32 27.90 -2.76
CA SER A 273 5.11 26.66 -2.89
C SER A 273 4.36 25.38 -2.51
N VAL A 274 3.26 25.49 -1.77
CA VAL A 274 2.36 24.39 -1.38
C VAL A 274 1.38 23.98 -2.49
N ASN A 275 1.25 24.77 -3.56
CA ASN A 275 0.41 24.41 -4.69
C ASN A 275 1.15 23.46 -5.63
N ASN A 276 1.00 22.17 -5.34
CA ASN A 276 1.38 21.12 -6.25
C ASN A 276 0.15 20.35 -6.75
N CYS A 277 0.20 19.87 -7.98
CA CYS A 277 -0.86 19.11 -8.64
C CYS A 277 -1.35 17.97 -7.73
N ILE A 278 -0.42 17.33 -7.01
CA ILE A 278 -0.68 16.23 -6.09
C ILE A 278 -1.58 16.65 -4.93
N GLY A 279 -1.35 17.81 -4.31
CA GLY A 279 -2.10 18.27 -3.14
C GLY A 279 -3.61 18.41 -3.42
N CYS A 280 -3.95 18.91 -4.61
CA CYS A 280 -5.35 19.10 -5.00
C CYS A 280 -5.95 17.89 -5.71
N HIS A 281 -5.23 17.30 -6.69
CA HIS A 281 -5.75 16.24 -7.56
C HIS A 281 -5.51 14.83 -7.02
N MET A 282 -4.58 14.65 -6.09
CA MET A 282 -4.30 13.39 -5.44
C MET A 282 -4.39 13.56 -3.92
N PRO A 283 -5.54 13.99 -3.37
CA PRO A 283 -5.65 14.33 -1.95
C PRO A 283 -5.32 13.14 -1.05
N LEU A 284 -4.96 13.44 0.20
CA LEU A 284 -4.68 12.44 1.22
C LEU A 284 -5.99 11.80 1.69
N VAL A 285 -6.13 10.50 1.47
CA VAL A 285 -7.39 9.76 1.64
C VAL A 285 -7.29 8.57 2.60
N GLY A 286 -6.10 8.21 3.08
CA GLY A 286 -5.97 7.07 3.99
C GLY A 286 -4.65 7.05 4.77
N ARG A 287 -4.54 6.10 5.72
CA ARG A 287 -3.36 5.92 6.59
C ARG A 287 -2.61 4.62 6.26
N ARG A 288 -1.27 4.70 6.25
CA ARG A 288 -0.31 3.61 6.09
C ARG A 288 0.65 3.52 7.27
N GLY A 289 1.22 4.65 7.70
CA GLY A 289 2.06 4.77 8.91
C GLY A 289 1.56 5.91 9.79
N ILE A 290 1.52 7.12 9.24
CA ILE A 290 1.03 8.33 9.93
C ILE A 290 -0.39 8.67 9.47
N ASN A 291 -1.05 9.60 10.17
CA ASN A 291 -2.41 9.97 9.81
C ASN A 291 -2.44 10.59 8.40
N ARG A 292 -3.27 10.03 7.51
CA ARG A 292 -3.51 10.53 6.14
C ARG A 292 -2.22 10.70 5.32
N ASP A 293 -1.52 9.62 4.99
CA ASP A 293 -0.28 9.57 4.17
C ASP A 293 -0.43 8.76 2.86
N VAL A 294 -1.67 8.46 2.48
CA VAL A 294 -2.01 7.77 1.23
C VAL A 294 -2.69 8.75 0.29
N HIS A 295 -2.07 8.97 -0.87
CA HIS A 295 -2.64 9.79 -1.93
C HIS A 295 -3.64 8.99 -2.79
N SER A 296 -4.77 9.61 -3.09
CA SER A 296 -5.75 9.12 -4.07
C SER A 296 -5.12 9.04 -5.46
N HIS A 297 -5.42 7.98 -6.21
CA HIS A 297 -5.01 7.84 -7.61
C HIS A 297 -6.19 8.04 -8.59
N ARG A 298 -7.25 8.73 -8.15
CA ARG A 298 -8.38 9.12 -9.02
C ARG A 298 -8.08 10.40 -9.82
N PHE A 299 -7.04 11.14 -9.42
CA PHE A 299 -6.58 12.38 -10.06
C PHE A 299 -7.64 13.48 -10.16
N ARG A 300 -8.56 13.55 -9.18
CA ARG A 300 -9.67 14.51 -9.13
C ARG A 300 -9.63 15.32 -7.85
N VAL A 301 -10.01 16.59 -7.96
CA VAL A 301 -10.24 17.46 -6.81
C VAL A 301 -11.49 16.99 -6.08
N ILE A 302 -11.40 16.83 -4.77
CA ILE A 302 -12.55 16.58 -3.90
C ILE A 302 -12.98 17.94 -3.33
N TYR A 303 -14.12 18.45 -3.77
CA TYR A 303 -14.61 19.77 -3.37
C TYR A 303 -15.17 19.79 -1.93
N PRO A 304 -15.11 20.92 -1.21
CA PRO A 304 -15.69 21.07 0.13
C PRO A 304 -17.20 20.73 0.20
N ALA A 305 -17.95 20.93 -0.89
CA ALA A 305 -19.35 20.53 -1.01
C ALA A 305 -19.63 19.07 -0.61
N TRP A 306 -18.68 18.14 -0.86
CA TRP A 306 -18.81 16.76 -0.39
C TRP A 306 -18.75 16.66 1.13
N THR A 307 -17.82 17.37 1.77
CA THR A 307 -17.75 17.46 3.23
C THR A 307 -19.03 18.05 3.82
N LEU A 308 -19.57 19.11 3.20
CA LEU A 308 -20.81 19.76 3.62
C LEU A 308 -22.01 18.81 3.52
N LYS A 309 -22.17 18.14 2.38
CA LYS A 309 -23.25 17.18 2.14
C LYS A 309 -23.26 16.04 3.17
N ILE A 310 -22.08 15.59 3.58
CA ILE A 310 -21.92 14.50 4.56
C ILE A 310 -21.94 15.02 6.01
N GLY A 311 -21.77 16.32 6.21
CA GLY A 311 -21.75 16.98 7.52
C GLY A 311 -20.53 16.66 8.39
N SER A 312 -19.45 16.10 7.82
CA SER A 312 -18.27 15.72 8.60
C SER A 312 -17.01 15.53 7.75
N PHE A 313 -15.93 16.23 8.11
CA PHE A 313 -14.62 16.09 7.48
C PHE A 313 -13.94 14.74 7.72
N GLU A 314 -14.22 14.10 8.86
CA GLU A 314 -13.71 12.75 9.14
C GLU A 314 -14.42 11.68 8.31
N LYS A 315 -15.71 11.88 8.02
CA LYS A 315 -16.48 10.99 7.16
C LYS A 315 -16.28 11.28 5.67
N GLN A 316 -15.90 12.49 5.30
CA GLN A 316 -15.61 12.89 3.92
C GLN A 316 -14.61 14.05 3.90
N PRO A 317 -13.31 13.78 3.74
CA PRO A 317 -12.31 14.82 3.55
C PRO A 317 -12.46 15.46 2.16
N ASN A 318 -11.86 16.63 2.01
CA ASN A 318 -11.78 17.36 0.74
C ASN A 318 -10.34 17.86 0.51
N SER A 319 -10.03 18.20 -0.74
CA SER A 319 -8.69 18.61 -1.16
C SER A 319 -8.24 19.95 -0.56
N CYS A 320 -9.16 20.85 -0.24
CA CYS A 320 -8.84 22.21 0.19
C CYS A 320 -8.42 22.25 1.66
N ASN A 321 -9.17 21.57 2.52
CA ASN A 321 -8.92 21.53 3.97
C ASN A 321 -7.68 20.70 4.36
N ALA A 322 -6.96 20.11 3.41
CA ALA A 322 -5.63 19.56 3.65
C ALA A 322 -4.60 20.67 3.95
N CYS A 323 -4.71 21.83 3.29
CA CYS A 323 -3.87 23.00 3.52
C CYS A 323 -4.59 24.09 4.31
N HIS A 324 -5.91 24.18 4.15
CA HIS A 324 -6.77 25.14 4.83
C HIS A 324 -7.41 24.50 6.07
N TYR A 325 -6.61 24.19 7.08
CA TYR A 325 -7.04 23.46 8.28
C TYR A 325 -7.25 24.35 9.52
N HIS A 326 -7.05 25.67 9.40
CA HIS A 326 -7.25 26.58 10.53
C HIS A 326 -8.73 26.74 10.86
N LYS A 327 -9.05 27.10 12.10
CA LYS A 327 -10.44 27.25 12.58
C LYS A 327 -11.32 28.16 11.70
N LYS A 328 -10.72 29.16 11.06
CA LYS A 328 -11.42 30.10 10.16
C LYS A 328 -11.67 29.55 8.75
N ASP A 329 -11.03 28.46 8.37
CA ASP A 329 -11.08 27.87 7.03
C ASP A 329 -12.13 26.76 6.94
N SER A 330 -13.37 27.04 7.32
CA SER A 330 -14.41 26.02 7.31
C SER A 330 -14.75 25.54 5.89
N PRO A 331 -15.22 24.29 5.70
CA PRO A 331 -15.66 23.81 4.39
C PRO A 331 -16.70 24.72 3.74
N GLU A 332 -17.59 25.35 4.53
CA GLU A 332 -18.62 26.28 4.06
C GLU A 332 -17.98 27.54 3.45
N ARG A 333 -17.01 28.13 4.15
CA ARG A 333 -16.29 29.31 3.66
C ARG A 333 -15.50 28.99 2.40
N LEU A 334 -14.78 27.86 2.39
CA LEU A 334 -14.01 27.44 1.22
C LEU A 334 -14.92 27.14 0.02
N GLN A 335 -16.09 26.53 0.24
CA GLN A 335 -17.08 26.33 -0.81
C GLN A 335 -17.59 27.66 -1.37
N LYS A 336 -17.96 28.61 -0.50
CA LYS A 336 -18.38 29.96 -0.94
C LYS A 336 -17.32 30.67 -1.76
N LEU A 337 -16.04 30.59 -1.36
CA LEU A 337 -14.94 31.18 -2.13
C LEU A 337 -14.79 30.52 -3.51
N LEU A 338 -14.98 29.20 -3.60
CA LEU A 338 -14.94 28.50 -4.88
C LEU A 338 -16.13 28.85 -5.78
N ASP A 339 -17.32 28.99 -5.21
CA ASP A 339 -18.51 29.37 -5.97
C ASP A 339 -18.40 30.81 -6.47
N TYR A 340 -17.94 31.74 -5.62
CA TYR A 340 -17.60 33.10 -6.02
C TYR A 340 -16.54 33.14 -7.14
N ALA A 341 -15.51 32.30 -7.07
CA ALA A 341 -14.48 32.23 -8.11
C ALA A 341 -15.00 31.66 -9.45
N LYS A 342 -16.00 30.78 -9.43
CA LYS A 342 -16.63 30.22 -10.64
C LYS A 342 -17.55 31.21 -11.34
N GLU A 343 -18.19 32.10 -10.58
CA GLU A 343 -19.08 33.15 -11.09
C GLU A 343 -18.32 34.29 -11.79
N GLY A 344 -16.98 34.25 -11.78
CA GLY A 344 -16.13 35.09 -12.62
C GLY A 344 -15.85 36.46 -12.02
N PHE A 345 -14.81 36.55 -11.19
CA PHE A 345 -14.06 37.80 -11.04
C PHE A 345 -12.71 37.68 -11.73
N SER A 346 -12.60 38.43 -12.82
CA SER A 346 -11.37 39.03 -13.30
C SER A 346 -10.71 39.77 -12.13
N PHE A 347 -9.46 39.40 -11.80
CA PHE A 347 -8.59 40.23 -10.97
C PHE A 347 -8.14 41.45 -11.76
#